data_AF-A6FFY9-F1
#
_entry.id   AF-A6FFY9-F1
#
_cell.length_a   1.000
_cell.length_b   1.000
_cell.length_c   1.000
_cell.angle_alpha   90.00
_cell.angle_beta   90.00
_cell.angle_gamma   90.00
#
_symmetry.space_group_name_H-M   'P 1'
#
loop_
_entity.id
_entity.type
_entity.pdbx_description
1 polymer ?
#
loop_
_entity_poly.entity_id
_entity_poly.type
_entity_poly.pdbx_seq_one_letter_code
_entity_poly.pdbx_strand_id
1 'polypeptide(L)'
;MSSCSRCGNPVEFRYVNGRCIPLHLYGGCIGEGNSAANDYSGYNVSHESKCFCTNCPDCGEEVFFIRHNGGSVWIDPPLGPPWYKHGCFDKPAEGTPKSSLATTYNLSLQAKIKGKPNLFIGVVKSTNVHWSKDYTDIVIETGKNGSKEIRIKNNAGFLLGKLCIYDTSENEMWPVEEPSYKFTAYNNGLVKCPECRVILNPKNMTKHLRKQHGHS
;
A
#
# COMPACT_ATOMS: atom_id res chain seq x y z
N MET A 1 -2.94 3.56 32.73
CA MET A 1 -1.63 3.78 32.08
C MET A 1 -1.67 3.14 30.72
N SER A 2 -1.28 3.85 29.67
CA SER A 2 -1.09 3.25 28.35
C SER A 2 0.23 2.47 28.35
N SER A 3 0.27 1.36 27.63
CA SER A 3 1.48 0.54 27.46
C SER A 3 1.94 0.58 26.01
N CYS A 4 3.25 0.45 25.83
CA CYS A 4 3.84 0.33 24.50
C CYS A 4 3.45 -1.02 23.90
N SER A 5 2.83 -0.98 22.72
CA SER A 5 2.51 -2.18 21.95
C SER A 5 3.74 -2.94 21.46
N ARG A 6 4.98 -2.47 21.69
CA ARG A 6 6.21 -3.17 21.30
C ARG A 6 6.91 -3.90 22.45
N CYS A 7 6.99 -3.31 23.64
CA CYS A 7 7.74 -3.90 24.75
C CYS A 7 6.92 -4.08 26.02
N GLY A 8 5.61 -3.77 25.98
CA GLY A 8 4.72 -3.83 27.14
C GLY A 8 4.97 -2.75 28.20
N ASN A 9 6.09 -2.03 28.13
CA ASN A 9 6.43 -1.01 29.11
C ASN A 9 5.44 0.18 29.07
N PRO A 10 5.16 0.82 30.22
CA PRO A 10 4.35 2.03 30.31
C PRO A 10 4.83 3.16 29.38
N VAL A 11 3.86 3.82 28.74
CA VAL A 11 4.04 4.99 27.89
C VAL A 11 3.16 6.12 28.39
N GLU A 12 3.74 7.31 28.46
CA GLU A 12 3.05 8.56 28.74
C GLU A 12 2.96 9.38 27.45
N PHE A 13 1.78 9.91 27.14
CA PHE A 13 1.61 10.79 25.99
C PHE A 13 1.78 12.25 26.44
N ARG A 14 2.72 12.97 25.82
CA ARG A 14 2.94 14.39 26.07
C ARG A 14 2.79 15.20 24.79
N TYR A 15 2.32 16.44 24.93
CA TYR A 15 2.30 17.38 23.81
C TYR A 15 3.58 18.20 23.81
N VAL A 16 4.38 18.06 22.76
CA VAL A 16 5.59 18.87 22.52
C VAL A 16 5.41 19.60 21.21
N ASN A 17 5.46 20.94 21.23
CA ASN A 17 5.21 21.81 20.08
C ASN A 17 3.87 21.50 19.36
N GLY A 18 2.81 21.23 20.13
CA GLY A 18 1.49 20.89 19.59
C GLY A 18 1.35 19.46 19.05
N ARG A 19 2.43 18.66 19.05
CA ARG A 19 2.40 17.26 18.62
C ARG A 19 2.30 16.33 19.82
N CYS A 20 1.30 15.45 19.82
CA CYS A 20 1.23 14.35 20.78
C CYS A 20 2.36 13.35 20.48
N ILE A 21 3.26 13.16 21.44
CA ILE A 21 4.37 12.22 21.36
C ILE A 21 4.25 11.16 22.47
N PRO A 22 4.39 9.86 22.14
CA PRO A 22 4.53 8.82 23.14
C PRO A 22 5.95 8.84 23.72
N LEU A 23 6.04 8.88 25.05
CA LEU A 23 7.29 8.82 25.81
C LEU A 23 7.30 7.59 26.70
N HIS A 24 8.37 6.81 26.61
CA HIS A 24 8.60 5.73 27.55
C HIS A 24 9.14 6.27 28.87
N LEU A 25 8.52 5.86 29.98
CA LEU A 25 8.94 6.28 31.32
C LEU A 25 10.32 5.72 31.74
N TYR A 26 10.74 4.60 31.13
CA TYR A 26 11.98 3.89 31.47
C TYR A 26 13.06 3.97 30.38
N GLY A 27 13.01 4.95 29.46
CA GLY A 27 13.96 5.10 28.35
C GLY A 27 13.52 4.42 27.06
N GLY A 28 14.41 4.05 26.15
CA GLY A 28 14.03 3.52 24.84
C GLY A 28 13.35 2.13 24.86
N CYS A 29 12.89 1.67 23.69
CA CYS A 29 12.58 0.26 23.47
C CYS A 29 13.87 -0.53 23.28
N ILE A 30 14.48 -1.02 24.38
CA ILE A 30 15.83 -1.63 24.36
C ILE A 30 15.80 -3.18 24.31
N GLY A 31 14.63 -3.82 24.21
CA GLY A 31 14.51 -5.28 24.21
C GLY A 31 13.78 -5.87 23.00
N GLU A 32 14.09 -7.13 22.68
CA GLU A 32 13.27 -8.06 21.89
C GLU A 32 12.01 -8.43 22.71
N GLY A 33 11.18 -7.44 23.01
CA GLY A 33 9.92 -7.68 23.68
C GLY A 33 8.97 -8.37 22.71
N ASN A 34 8.65 -9.64 22.95
CA ASN A 34 7.47 -10.28 22.40
C ASN A 34 6.24 -9.60 23.01
N SER A 35 5.80 -8.53 22.37
CA SER A 35 4.52 -7.93 22.69
C SER A 35 3.39 -8.87 22.26
N ALA A 36 2.39 -9.05 23.11
CA ALA A 36 1.14 -9.70 22.69
C ALA A 36 0.31 -8.81 21.74
N ALA A 37 0.63 -7.50 21.67
CA ALA A 37 0.06 -6.59 20.70
C ALA A 37 0.79 -6.74 19.36
N ASN A 38 0.03 -6.93 18.27
CA ASN A 38 0.59 -6.99 16.92
C ASN A 38 1.27 -5.64 16.60
N ASP A 39 2.61 -5.60 16.64
CA ASP A 39 3.41 -4.43 16.28
C ASP A 39 3.61 -4.30 14.76
N TYR A 40 2.77 -5.03 14.02
CA TYR A 40 2.79 -5.21 12.58
C TYR A 40 4.14 -5.74 12.07
N SER A 41 4.92 -6.43 12.91
CA SER A 41 6.21 -7.00 12.49
C SER A 41 6.11 -8.44 11.98
N GLY A 42 7.19 -8.90 11.35
CA GLY A 42 7.27 -10.25 10.80
C GLY A 42 6.32 -10.48 9.62
N TYR A 43 6.06 -11.75 9.34
CA TYR A 43 5.22 -12.17 8.24
C TYR A 43 3.75 -12.29 8.67
N ASN A 44 2.88 -11.56 7.97
CA ASN A 44 1.44 -11.57 8.21
C ASN A 44 0.68 -11.68 6.88
N VAL A 45 -0.48 -12.34 6.91
CA VAL A 45 -1.37 -12.53 5.75
C VAL A 45 -2.81 -12.16 6.13
N SER A 46 -3.48 -11.41 5.28
CA SER A 46 -4.92 -11.12 5.44
C SER A 46 -5.73 -12.20 4.75
N HIS A 47 -6.57 -12.93 5.49
CA HIS A 47 -7.42 -13.98 4.91
C HIS A 47 -8.77 -13.44 4.41
N GLU A 48 -9.27 -12.38 5.04
CA GLU A 48 -10.58 -11.79 4.73
C GLU A 48 -10.51 -10.83 3.55
N SER A 49 -9.41 -10.08 3.43
CA SER A 49 -9.26 -9.05 2.39
C SER A 49 -8.79 -9.67 1.08
N LYS A 50 -9.43 -9.27 -0.04
CA LYS A 50 -9.21 -9.85 -1.36
C LYS A 50 -9.41 -8.82 -2.47
N CYS A 51 -8.65 -8.94 -3.55
CA CYS A 51 -8.88 -8.19 -4.79
C CYS A 51 -8.61 -9.05 -6.03
N PHE A 52 -9.64 -9.34 -6.83
CA PHE A 52 -9.49 -10.19 -8.02
C PHE A 52 -10.48 -9.82 -9.14
N CYS A 53 -10.12 -10.17 -10.38
CA CYS A 53 -10.99 -10.07 -11.55
C CYS A 53 -11.97 -11.24 -11.61
N THR A 54 -13.23 -10.98 -11.93
CA THR A 54 -14.28 -11.98 -12.09
C THR A 54 -15.42 -11.44 -12.98
N ASN A 55 -16.53 -12.17 -13.12
CA ASN A 55 -17.71 -11.74 -13.85
C ASN A 55 -18.83 -11.34 -12.88
N CYS A 56 -19.60 -10.32 -13.25
CA CYS A 56 -20.77 -9.90 -12.49
C CYS A 56 -21.82 -11.03 -12.52
N PRO A 57 -22.35 -11.47 -11.36
CA PRO A 57 -23.35 -12.53 -11.32
C PRO A 57 -24.71 -12.09 -11.91
N ASP A 58 -24.98 -10.79 -12.02
CA ASP A 58 -26.27 -10.27 -12.52
C ASP A 58 -26.27 -10.05 -14.04
N CYS A 59 -25.20 -9.48 -14.60
CA CYS A 59 -25.12 -9.14 -16.03
C CYS A 59 -24.04 -9.92 -16.82
N GLY A 60 -23.14 -10.63 -16.15
CA GLY A 60 -22.05 -11.39 -16.78
C GLY A 60 -20.82 -10.58 -17.20
N GLU A 61 -20.83 -9.24 -17.08
CA GLU A 61 -19.71 -8.37 -17.49
C GLU A 61 -18.46 -8.57 -16.62
N GLU A 62 -17.27 -8.27 -17.18
CA GLU A 62 -16.00 -8.29 -16.42
C GLU A 62 -16.04 -7.22 -15.32
N VAL A 63 -15.66 -7.59 -14.11
CA VAL A 63 -15.67 -6.72 -12.92
C VAL A 63 -14.51 -7.07 -12.00
N PHE A 64 -14.11 -6.11 -11.18
CA PHE A 64 -13.14 -6.31 -10.12
C PHE A 64 -13.84 -6.35 -8.76
N PHE A 65 -13.73 -7.49 -8.07
CA PHE A 65 -14.22 -7.64 -6.72
C PHE A 65 -13.14 -7.19 -5.73
N ILE A 66 -13.50 -6.28 -4.83
CA ILE A 66 -12.63 -5.79 -3.76
C ILE A 66 -13.35 -6.02 -2.42
N ARG A 67 -12.67 -6.69 -1.50
CA ARG A 67 -13.12 -6.87 -0.11
C ARG A 67 -12.06 -6.37 0.84
N HIS A 68 -12.42 -5.43 1.71
CA HIS A 68 -11.57 -4.94 2.79
C HIS A 68 -12.44 -4.31 3.89
N ASN A 69 -11.90 -4.22 5.11
CA ASN A 69 -12.56 -3.57 6.24
C ASN A 69 -14.01 -4.07 6.50
N GLY A 70 -14.23 -5.38 6.38
CA GLY A 70 -15.55 -6.02 6.54
C GLY A 70 -16.55 -5.81 5.39
N GLY A 71 -16.31 -4.84 4.50
CA GLY A 71 -17.15 -4.53 3.34
C GLY A 71 -16.62 -5.10 2.02
N SER A 72 -17.44 -5.01 0.99
CA SER A 72 -17.06 -5.38 -0.38
C SER A 72 -17.67 -4.46 -1.42
N VAL A 73 -16.99 -4.30 -2.54
CA VAL A 73 -17.42 -3.48 -3.67
C VAL A 73 -17.00 -4.13 -4.98
N TRP A 74 -17.85 -3.94 -6.00
CA TRP A 74 -17.62 -4.37 -7.37
C TRP A 74 -17.28 -3.14 -8.20
N ILE A 75 -16.17 -3.19 -8.94
CA ILE A 75 -15.64 -2.06 -9.70
C ILE A 75 -15.60 -2.41 -11.19
N ASP A 76 -16.04 -1.48 -12.03
CA ASP A 76 -15.98 -1.65 -13.47
C ASP A 76 -14.54 -1.55 -14.01
N PRO A 77 -14.21 -2.29 -15.07
CA PRO A 77 -13.03 -2.02 -15.86
C PRO A 77 -13.06 -0.62 -16.51
N PRO A 78 -11.91 0.04 -16.63
CA PRO A 78 -10.59 -0.35 -16.11
C PRO A 78 -10.46 -0.07 -14.60
N LEU A 79 -9.56 -0.80 -13.91
CA LEU A 79 -9.21 -0.57 -12.49
C LEU A 79 -8.37 0.72 -12.28
N GLY A 80 -8.67 1.77 -13.03
CA GLY A 80 -8.06 3.09 -12.93
C GLY A 80 -9.00 4.10 -12.25
N PRO A 81 -8.46 5.25 -11.82
CA PRO A 81 -9.28 6.33 -11.29
C PRO A 81 -10.42 6.71 -12.26
N PRO A 82 -11.65 6.96 -11.76
CA PRO A 82 -12.03 7.10 -10.35
C PRO A 82 -12.47 5.80 -9.65
N TRP A 83 -12.32 4.63 -10.29
CA TRP A 83 -12.81 3.33 -9.82
C TRP A 83 -14.34 3.34 -9.63
N TYR A 84 -15.08 3.36 -10.74
CA TYR A 84 -16.54 3.37 -10.73
C TYR A 84 -17.10 2.07 -10.17
N LYS A 85 -18.10 2.17 -9.30
CA LYS A 85 -18.82 1.00 -8.80
C LYS A 85 -19.70 0.42 -9.89
N HIS A 86 -19.78 -0.90 -9.93
CA HIS A 86 -20.56 -1.62 -10.93
C HIS A 86 -22.06 -1.38 -10.73
N GLY A 87 -22.78 -1.09 -11.83
CA GLY A 87 -24.16 -0.60 -11.80
C GLY A 87 -25.19 -1.58 -11.23
N CYS A 88 -24.95 -2.90 -11.31
CA CYS A 88 -25.86 -3.89 -10.71
C CYS A 88 -25.95 -3.77 -9.18
N PHE A 89 -24.86 -3.34 -8.53
CA PHE A 89 -24.73 -3.28 -7.07
C PHE A 89 -24.72 -1.86 -6.50
N ASP A 90 -24.69 -0.86 -7.39
CA ASP A 90 -24.70 0.55 -7.05
C ASP A 90 -25.83 1.21 -7.83
N LYS A 91 -27.03 1.24 -7.24
CA LYS A 91 -28.23 1.84 -7.84
C LYS A 91 -28.29 3.32 -7.44
N PRO A 92 -27.81 4.25 -8.28
CA PRO A 92 -27.98 5.68 -8.00
C PRO A 92 -29.47 6.04 -7.95
N ALA A 93 -29.81 7.03 -7.11
CA ALA A 93 -31.09 7.72 -7.25
C ALA A 93 -31.15 8.41 -8.62
N GLU A 94 -32.33 8.51 -9.23
CA GLU A 94 -32.50 9.15 -10.55
C GLU A 94 -31.82 10.53 -10.59
N GLY A 95 -30.98 10.75 -11.60
CA GLY A 95 -30.24 12.00 -11.79
C GLY A 95 -28.90 12.10 -11.03
N THR A 96 -28.49 11.09 -10.25
CA THR A 96 -27.18 11.11 -9.58
C THR A 96 -26.09 10.45 -10.42
N PRO A 97 -24.86 11.02 -10.46
CA PRO A 97 -23.74 10.43 -11.19
C PRO A 97 -23.33 9.09 -10.58
N LYS A 98 -22.83 8.18 -11.43
CA LYS A 98 -22.34 6.85 -11.03
C LYS A 98 -21.33 6.97 -9.88
N SER A 99 -21.54 6.24 -8.79
CA SER A 99 -20.66 6.39 -7.63
C SER A 99 -19.31 5.70 -7.87
N SER A 100 -18.30 6.17 -7.16
CA SER A 100 -16.92 5.71 -7.35
C SER A 100 -16.17 5.70 -6.02
N LEU A 101 -15.11 4.88 -5.93
CA LEU A 101 -14.26 4.89 -4.74
C LEU A 101 -13.56 6.23 -4.56
N ALA A 102 -13.21 6.89 -5.66
CA ALA A 102 -12.60 8.21 -5.57
C ALA A 102 -13.52 9.25 -4.88
N THR A 103 -14.83 9.16 -5.10
CA THR A 103 -15.81 10.03 -4.42
C THR A 103 -16.01 9.58 -2.98
N THR A 104 -16.14 8.26 -2.75
CA THR A 104 -16.37 7.68 -1.42
C THR A 104 -15.27 8.07 -0.43
N TYR A 105 -14.01 8.05 -0.87
CA TYR A 105 -12.85 8.41 -0.04
C TYR A 105 -12.38 9.85 -0.24
N ASN A 106 -13.16 10.71 -0.90
CA ASN A 106 -12.78 12.11 -1.20
C ASN A 106 -11.40 12.26 -1.88
N LEU A 107 -11.01 11.26 -2.66
CA LEU A 107 -9.73 11.19 -3.38
C LEU A 107 -9.72 12.12 -4.60
N SER A 108 -10.88 12.41 -5.18
CA SER A 108 -11.03 13.31 -6.34
C SER A 108 -10.67 14.77 -6.03
N LEU A 109 -10.82 15.19 -4.77
CA LEU A 109 -10.35 16.51 -4.27
C LEU A 109 -8.82 16.59 -4.18
N GLN A 110 -8.13 15.45 -4.17
CA GLN A 110 -6.69 15.40 -4.28
C GLN A 110 -6.34 15.45 -5.77
N ALA A 111 -5.97 16.64 -6.26
CA ALA A 111 -5.56 16.93 -7.65
C ALA A 111 -4.55 15.95 -8.29
N LYS A 112 -4.02 14.99 -7.52
CA LYS A 112 -3.06 13.95 -7.91
C LYS A 112 -3.66 12.71 -8.57
N ILE A 113 -4.97 12.47 -8.49
CA ILE A 113 -5.55 11.16 -8.89
C ILE A 113 -6.25 11.17 -10.26
N LYS A 114 -6.74 12.33 -10.73
CA LYS A 114 -7.47 12.42 -12.01
C LYS A 114 -6.52 12.25 -13.20
N GLY A 115 -6.77 11.23 -14.03
CA GLY A 115 -6.07 11.04 -15.31
C GLY A 115 -4.63 10.50 -15.22
N LYS A 116 -4.17 10.02 -14.05
CA LYS A 116 -2.87 9.38 -13.93
C LYS A 116 -2.94 7.89 -14.30
N PRO A 117 -2.31 7.43 -15.39
CA PRO A 117 -2.30 6.01 -15.78
C PRO A 117 -1.44 5.14 -14.86
N ASN A 118 -0.58 5.76 -14.04
CA ASN A 118 0.40 5.10 -13.17
C ASN A 118 -0.14 4.80 -11.75
N LEU A 119 -1.43 5.00 -11.52
CA LEU A 119 -2.08 4.72 -10.25
C LEU A 119 -2.76 3.35 -10.30
N PHE A 120 -2.34 2.46 -9.41
CA PHE A 120 -2.97 1.17 -9.19
C PHE A 120 -3.65 1.18 -7.83
N ILE A 121 -4.87 0.64 -7.76
CA ILE A 121 -5.51 0.33 -6.50
C ILE A 121 -5.44 -1.18 -6.24
N GLY A 122 -5.31 -1.58 -4.99
CA GLY A 122 -5.31 -2.98 -4.61
C GLY A 122 -5.35 -3.18 -3.11
N VAL A 123 -5.60 -4.42 -2.71
CA VAL A 123 -5.66 -4.80 -1.30
C VAL A 123 -4.32 -5.41 -0.91
N VAL A 124 -3.72 -4.93 0.18
CA VAL A 124 -2.49 -5.53 0.70
C VAL A 124 -2.80 -6.89 1.32
N LYS A 125 -2.32 -7.93 0.66
CA LYS A 125 -2.60 -9.33 1.01
C LYS A 125 -1.67 -9.86 2.07
N SER A 126 -0.38 -9.54 1.97
CA SER A 126 0.61 -9.94 2.97
C SER A 126 1.67 -8.87 3.16
N THR A 127 2.28 -8.89 4.33
CA THR A 127 3.37 -8.01 4.74
C THR A 127 4.44 -8.84 5.42
N ASN A 128 5.70 -8.61 5.10
CA ASN A 128 6.87 -9.15 5.79
C ASN A 128 7.76 -8.00 6.24
N VAL A 129 7.65 -7.58 7.49
CA VAL A 129 8.49 -6.51 8.03
C VAL A 129 9.82 -7.10 8.43
N HIS A 130 10.90 -6.54 7.86
CA HIS A 130 12.25 -6.97 8.18
C HIS A 130 12.57 -6.74 9.66
N TRP A 131 13.40 -7.59 10.26
CA TRP A 131 13.68 -7.57 11.70
C TRP A 131 14.29 -6.23 12.16
N SER A 132 15.09 -5.57 11.32
CA SER A 132 15.66 -4.25 11.61
C SER A 132 14.69 -3.09 11.35
N LYS A 133 13.47 -3.38 10.83
CA LYS A 133 12.38 -2.43 10.55
C LYS A 133 12.75 -1.32 9.55
N ASP A 134 13.78 -1.53 8.76
CA ASP A 134 14.25 -0.64 7.70
C ASP A 134 13.46 -0.80 6.39
N TYR A 135 12.81 -1.95 6.19
CA TYR A 135 11.89 -2.18 5.09
C TYR A 135 10.79 -3.19 5.42
N THR A 136 9.76 -3.19 4.57
CA THR A 136 8.65 -4.16 4.58
C THR A 136 8.42 -4.67 3.16
N ASP A 137 8.45 -5.97 2.96
CA ASP A 137 8.00 -6.58 1.71
C ASP A 137 6.47 -6.73 1.74
N ILE A 138 5.79 -6.25 0.71
CA ILE A 138 4.33 -6.21 0.61
C ILE A 138 3.87 -6.93 -0.65
N VAL A 139 2.86 -7.78 -0.53
CA VAL A 139 2.11 -8.29 -1.67
C VAL A 139 0.78 -7.54 -1.74
N ILE A 140 0.53 -6.84 -2.85
CA ILE A 140 -0.74 -6.18 -3.14
C ILE A 140 -1.49 -6.96 -4.22
N GLU A 141 -2.71 -7.41 -3.94
CA GLU A 141 -3.59 -8.00 -4.94
C GLU A 141 -4.20 -6.87 -5.80
N THR A 142 -3.96 -6.94 -7.11
CA THR A 142 -4.51 -5.99 -8.08
C THR A 142 -5.29 -6.79 -9.12
N GLY A 143 -6.61 -6.58 -9.18
CA GLY A 143 -7.55 -7.56 -9.71
C GLY A 143 -7.15 -8.29 -11.00
N LYS A 144 -6.60 -7.61 -12.02
CA LYS A 144 -6.26 -8.23 -13.33
C LYS A 144 -4.91 -8.96 -13.36
N ASN A 145 -3.93 -8.52 -12.56
CA ASN A 145 -2.56 -9.05 -12.57
C ASN A 145 -2.27 -10.00 -11.40
N GLY A 146 -3.30 -10.46 -10.68
CA GLY A 146 -3.20 -11.39 -9.55
C GLY A 146 -2.61 -10.73 -8.30
N SER A 147 -1.34 -10.32 -8.36
CA SER A 147 -0.66 -9.62 -7.28
C SER A 147 0.61 -8.91 -7.75
N LYS A 148 1.08 -7.92 -6.99
CA LYS A 148 2.37 -7.27 -7.17
C LYS A 148 3.16 -7.31 -5.87
N GLU A 149 4.44 -7.59 -5.97
CA GLU A 149 5.38 -7.50 -4.85
C GLU A 149 6.07 -6.14 -4.84
N ILE A 150 6.04 -5.48 -3.69
CA ILE A 150 6.55 -4.12 -3.50
C ILE A 150 7.32 -4.09 -2.19
N ARG A 151 8.57 -3.64 -2.24
CA ARG A 151 9.33 -3.36 -1.02
C ARG A 151 9.11 -1.91 -0.61
N ILE A 152 8.66 -1.69 0.61
CA ILE A 152 8.39 -0.38 1.20
C ILE A 152 9.49 -0.04 2.21
N LYS A 153 9.91 1.23 2.27
CA LYS A 153 10.83 1.72 3.30
C LYS A 153 10.15 1.75 4.67
N ASN A 154 10.92 1.41 5.70
CA ASN A 154 10.50 1.32 7.10
C ASN A 154 9.45 0.23 7.35
N ASN A 155 8.91 0.20 8.56
CA ASN A 155 7.77 -0.63 8.92
C ASN A 155 6.49 -0.09 8.26
N ALA A 156 5.89 -0.91 7.39
CA ALA A 156 4.63 -0.68 6.72
C ALA A 156 3.64 -1.84 6.92
N GLY A 157 3.84 -2.68 7.95
CA GLY A 157 2.94 -3.80 8.22
C GLY A 157 1.51 -3.37 8.56
N PHE A 158 1.33 -2.13 9.01
CA PHE A 158 0.01 -1.49 9.21
C PHE A 158 -0.86 -1.47 7.94
N LEU A 159 -0.26 -1.59 6.76
CA LEU A 159 -1.00 -1.64 5.50
C LEU A 159 -1.71 -2.99 5.29
N LEU A 160 -1.43 -4.03 6.08
CA LEU A 160 -2.06 -5.35 5.94
C LEU A 160 -3.59 -5.27 5.89
N GLY A 161 -4.19 -5.84 4.85
CA GLY A 161 -5.64 -5.86 4.63
C GLY A 161 -6.25 -4.52 4.21
N LYS A 162 -5.46 -3.44 4.15
CA LYS A 162 -5.95 -2.13 3.72
C LYS A 162 -6.04 -2.05 2.19
N LEU A 163 -7.04 -1.32 1.73
CA LEU A 163 -7.14 -0.86 0.34
C LEU A 163 -6.16 0.29 0.13
N CYS A 164 -5.19 0.10 -0.75
CA CYS A 164 -4.10 1.05 -0.98
C CYS A 164 -4.06 1.50 -2.44
N ILE A 165 -3.63 2.74 -2.64
CA ILE A 165 -3.23 3.28 -3.93
C ILE A 165 -1.71 3.23 -4.00
N TYR A 166 -1.18 2.79 -5.13
CA TYR A 166 0.24 2.82 -5.46
C TYR A 166 0.47 3.65 -6.72
N ASP A 167 1.21 4.74 -6.57
CA ASP A 167 1.72 5.58 -7.67
C ASP A 167 3.09 5.06 -8.09
N THR A 168 3.14 4.38 -9.25
CA THR A 168 4.41 3.85 -9.78
C THR A 168 5.34 4.92 -10.31
N SER A 169 4.85 6.13 -10.63
CA SER A 169 5.72 7.23 -11.04
C SER A 169 6.47 7.85 -9.87
N GLU A 170 5.81 8.01 -8.73
CA GLU A 170 6.41 8.59 -7.52
C GLU A 170 7.00 7.54 -6.58
N ASN A 171 6.76 6.25 -6.85
CA ASN A 171 7.05 5.14 -5.93
C ASN A 171 6.44 5.40 -4.54
N GLU A 172 5.20 5.90 -4.51
CA GLU A 172 4.47 6.18 -3.27
C GLU A 172 3.25 5.28 -3.15
N MET A 173 3.04 4.74 -1.95
CA MET A 173 1.85 3.98 -1.59
C MET A 173 1.16 4.62 -0.39
N TRP A 174 -0.17 4.63 -0.37
CA TRP A 174 -0.95 5.07 0.78
C TRP A 174 -2.30 4.36 0.86
N PRO A 175 -2.85 4.14 2.07
CA PRO A 175 -4.20 3.62 2.23
C PRO A 175 -5.24 4.67 1.82
N VAL A 176 -6.34 4.25 1.21
CA VAL A 176 -7.40 5.17 0.73
C VAL A 176 -8.10 5.91 1.87
N GLU A 177 -8.17 5.29 3.05
CA GLU A 177 -8.80 5.86 4.26
C GLU A 177 -7.93 6.93 4.93
N GLU A 178 -6.60 6.86 4.76
CA GLU A 178 -5.64 7.76 5.39
C GLU A 178 -4.62 8.26 4.35
N PRO A 179 -5.05 9.06 3.35
CA PRO A 179 -4.21 9.43 2.21
C PRO A 179 -3.01 10.33 2.55
N SER A 180 -3.00 10.92 3.76
CA SER A 180 -1.83 11.61 4.31
C SER A 180 -0.71 10.65 4.73
N TYR A 181 -1.02 9.37 4.97
CA TYR A 181 -0.06 8.39 5.46
C TYR A 181 0.64 7.68 4.30
N LYS A 182 1.69 8.34 3.83
CA LYS A 182 2.44 7.94 2.63
C LYS A 182 3.66 7.11 2.96
N PHE A 183 3.85 6.08 2.14
CA PHE A 183 4.95 5.15 2.22
C PHE A 183 5.73 5.19 0.92
N THR A 184 7.06 5.27 1.03
CA THR A 184 7.93 5.25 -0.14
C THR A 184 8.32 3.81 -0.45
N ALA A 185 8.00 3.34 -1.65
CA ALA A 185 8.52 2.10 -2.18
C ALA A 185 10.01 2.26 -2.52
N TYR A 186 10.77 1.18 -2.34
CA TYR A 186 12.04 1.06 -3.03
C TYR A 186 11.76 1.11 -4.50
N ASN A 187 12.64 1.81 -5.22
CA ASN A 187 12.59 1.81 -6.66
C ASN A 187 12.99 0.40 -7.12
N ASN A 188 12.01 -0.49 -7.25
CA ASN A 188 12.17 -1.84 -7.80
C ASN A 188 12.54 -1.81 -9.28
N GLY A 189 12.71 -0.60 -9.87
CA GLY A 189 13.32 -0.39 -11.17
C GLY A 189 14.79 -0.80 -11.18
N LEU A 190 15.13 -2.00 -10.70
CA LEU A 190 16.38 -2.62 -11.07
C LEU A 190 16.38 -2.70 -12.60
N VAL A 191 17.30 -1.96 -13.20
CA VAL A 191 17.47 -1.89 -14.64
C VAL A 191 18.44 -3.00 -15.03
N LYS A 192 18.13 -3.69 -16.13
CA LYS A 192 19.09 -4.61 -16.73
C LYS A 192 20.15 -3.77 -17.43
N CYS A 193 21.42 -4.06 -17.19
CA CYS A 193 22.50 -3.53 -18.01
C CYS A 193 22.22 -3.88 -19.48
N PRO A 194 22.23 -2.90 -20.41
CA PRO A 194 21.95 -3.18 -21.82
C PRO A 194 22.97 -4.12 -22.47
N GLU A 195 24.19 -4.23 -21.91
CA GLU A 195 25.26 -5.06 -22.46
C GLU A 195 25.36 -6.43 -21.79
N CYS A 196 25.57 -6.50 -20.47
CA CYS A 196 25.74 -7.78 -19.77
C CYS A 196 24.46 -8.34 -19.13
N ARG A 197 23.33 -7.63 -19.22
CA ARG A 197 22.03 -8.02 -18.65
C ARG A 197 21.98 -8.25 -17.15
N VAL A 198 23.06 -7.94 -16.42
CA VAL A 198 23.07 -7.92 -14.95
C VAL A 198 22.00 -6.96 -14.47
N ILE A 199 21.30 -7.36 -13.41
CA ILE A 199 20.22 -6.59 -12.80
C ILE A 199 20.83 -5.69 -11.72
N LEU A 200 20.63 -4.38 -11.81
CA LEU A 200 21.23 -3.42 -10.87
C LEU A 200 20.33 -2.22 -10.59
N ASN A 201 20.57 -1.58 -9.46
CA ASN A 201 19.88 -0.32 -9.11
C ASN A 201 20.25 0.77 -10.13
N PRO A 202 19.30 1.60 -10.63
CA PRO A 202 19.58 2.67 -11.60
C PRO A 202 20.69 3.62 -11.15
N LYS A 203 20.76 3.89 -9.84
CA LYS A 203 21.80 4.75 -9.24
C LYS A 203 23.21 4.19 -9.43
N ASN A 204 23.33 2.88 -9.64
CA ASN A 204 24.59 2.18 -9.85
C ASN A 204 24.89 1.91 -11.33
N MET A 205 24.00 2.28 -12.27
CA MET A 205 24.17 1.99 -13.70
C MET A 205 25.40 2.66 -14.29
N THR A 206 25.59 3.95 -14.06
CA THR A 206 26.76 4.68 -14.57
C THR A 206 28.07 4.10 -14.03
N LYS A 207 28.11 3.76 -12.73
CA LYS A 207 29.29 3.15 -12.10
C LYS A 207 29.57 1.74 -12.63
N HIS A 208 28.53 0.97 -12.89
CA HIS A 208 28.62 -0.37 -13.47
C HIS A 208 29.13 -0.31 -14.92
N LEU A 209 28.54 0.53 -15.77
CA LEU A 209 28.96 0.73 -17.16
C LEU A 209 30.43 1.17 -17.24
N ARG A 210 30.88 2.08 -16.38
CA ARG A 210 32.29 2.49 -16.34
C ARG A 210 33.24 1.36 -15.93
N LYS A 211 32.88 0.57 -14.91
CA LYS A 211 33.76 -0.49 -14.37
C LYS A 211 33.80 -1.76 -15.22
N GLN A 212 32.66 -2.17 -15.79
CA GLN A 212 32.51 -3.46 -16.46
C GLN A 212 32.54 -3.33 -17.99
N HIS A 213 32.20 -2.16 -18.51
CA HIS A 213 32.03 -1.92 -19.96
C HIS A 213 32.90 -0.76 -20.47
N GLY A 214 33.70 -0.11 -19.61
CA GLY A 214 34.65 0.93 -20.01
C GLY A 214 34.02 2.24 -20.52
N HIS A 215 32.73 2.46 -20.27
CA HIS A 215 32.08 3.74 -20.63
C HIS A 215 32.71 4.90 -19.87
N SER A 216 32.90 6.03 -20.57
CA SER A 216 33.49 7.26 -20.02
C SER A 216 32.50 8.03 -19.15
#